data_AF-A0A0C2NTF3-F1
#
_entry.id   AF-A0A0C2NTF3-F1
#
_cell.length_a   1.000
_cell.length_b   1.000
_cell.length_c   1.000
_cell.angle_alpha   90.00
_cell.angle_beta   90.00
_cell.angle_gamma   90.00
#
_symmetry.space_group_name_H-M   'P 1'
#
loop_
_entity.id
_entity.type
_entity.pdbx_description
1 polymer ?
#
loop_
_entity_poly.entity_id
_entity_poly.type
_entity_poly.pdbx_seq_one_letter_code
_entity_poly.pdbx_strand_id
1 'polypeptide(L)'
;MLFEAQSLFIGALLDALIGPNLFVPGEPFLLAAGYQLQQGVWTGLIAVLLGALLGDHISYWIGRYVGVPAQKKLIAWQPKTRRPIARCRRLIYKKGNYVLAFARLLGPVAWVVPFIAGTHKVTWSRFATFDLFGVILGVGQFAMWGYLLAIGIERFPMLAQAKAVLIEHQYLLLVLLCGAVFFYLGRKLRWRFLLPKLTALVFSLMLLTNYSHFFWFADDFQKQPVDDRYKHLVVEPSELLFKAYPGKSGVFDAQAINVVYIGEQPRTLMTSLGWIENKTFSRNEIELRDYVRLLRDHTPPVSDLFWQGQPQDMAFQLPGNLTHRSHIRWWQVGIDNATRHPIWFGALSYDNGLQITPYSGIFTVLHSIDPNVDSERDRLAKQIGEFLPQHSAILQPLLTARHQDEEHEYFTDGRVLMVQDQNLALISQQASQ
;
A
#
# COMPACT_ATOMS: atom_id res chain seq x y z
N MET A 1 18.52 15.84 4.85
CA MET A 1 19.87 16.38 4.57
C MET A 1 20.23 16.02 3.14
N LEU A 2 20.22 17.00 2.25
CA LEU A 2 20.68 16.81 0.87
C LEU A 2 22.20 16.63 0.90
N PHE A 3 22.69 15.49 0.44
CA PHE A 3 24.12 15.26 0.24
C PHE A 3 24.68 16.36 -0.68
N GLU A 4 25.64 17.16 -0.21
CA GLU A 4 26.31 18.11 -1.09
C GLU A 4 27.01 17.37 -2.22
N ALA A 5 27.09 17.97 -3.42
CA ALA A 5 27.70 17.34 -4.60
C ALA A 5 29.11 16.78 -4.32
N GLN A 6 29.85 17.40 -3.39
CA GLN A 6 31.16 16.93 -2.93
C GLN A 6 31.10 15.55 -2.24
N SER A 7 30.11 15.33 -1.38
CA SER A 7 29.91 14.06 -0.69
C SER A 7 29.52 12.93 -1.66
N LEU A 8 28.69 13.25 -2.66
CA LEU A 8 28.33 12.30 -3.73
C LEU A 8 29.54 11.94 -4.59
N PHE A 9 30.38 12.93 -4.93
CA PHE A 9 31.63 12.71 -5.65
C PHE A 9 32.58 11.79 -4.87
N ILE A 10 32.83 12.11 -3.58
CA ILE A 10 33.74 11.33 -2.74
C ILE A 10 33.21 9.91 -2.54
N GLY A 11 31.91 9.74 -2.31
CA GLY A 11 31.30 8.42 -2.17
C GLY A 11 31.49 7.55 -3.42
N ALA A 12 31.18 8.11 -4.60
CA ALA A 12 31.36 7.41 -5.87
C ALA A 12 32.83 7.12 -6.20
N LEU A 13 33.73 8.04 -5.84
CA LEU A 13 35.18 7.88 -6.01
C LEU A 13 35.70 6.72 -5.16
N LEU A 14 35.32 6.65 -3.89
CA LEU A 14 35.79 5.63 -2.97
C LEU A 14 35.23 4.25 -3.31
N ASP A 15 34.00 4.15 -3.80
CA ASP A 15 33.41 2.90 -4.31
C ASP A 15 34.08 2.38 -5.59
N ALA A 16 34.51 3.28 -6.48
CA ALA A 16 35.24 2.91 -7.70
C ALA A 16 36.73 2.60 -7.43
N LEU A 17 37.28 3.12 -6.32
CA LEU A 17 38.68 2.95 -5.97
C LEU A 17 38.97 1.59 -5.32
N ILE A 18 39.93 0.85 -5.87
CA ILE A 18 40.34 -0.46 -5.33
C ILE A 18 40.90 -0.32 -3.91
N GLY A 19 40.25 -0.99 -2.95
CA GLY A 19 40.60 -0.95 -1.52
C GLY A 19 39.52 -0.30 -0.68
N PRO A 20 39.32 1.04 -0.78
CA PRO A 20 38.25 1.74 -0.06
C PRO A 20 36.84 1.22 -0.40
N ASN A 21 36.64 0.71 -1.62
CA ASN A 21 35.39 0.11 -2.07
C ASN A 21 34.89 -1.07 -1.25
N LEU A 22 35.74 -1.72 -0.44
CA LEU A 22 35.31 -2.78 0.47
C LEU A 22 34.53 -2.22 1.68
N PHE A 23 34.68 -0.93 1.99
CA PHE A 23 34.12 -0.28 3.17
C PHE A 23 33.06 0.76 2.82
N VAL A 24 33.10 1.33 1.61
CA VAL A 24 32.19 2.39 1.16
C VAL A 24 31.24 1.81 0.11
N PRO A 25 29.96 1.56 0.44
CA PRO A 25 28.99 1.12 -0.55
C PRO A 25 28.62 2.30 -1.46
N GLY A 26 28.78 2.15 -2.78
CA GLY A 26 28.47 3.19 -3.75
C GLY A 26 26.98 3.42 -3.96
N GLU A 27 26.14 2.39 -3.85
CA GLU A 27 24.73 2.43 -4.27
C GLU A 27 23.92 3.58 -3.63
N PRO A 28 24.05 3.89 -2.32
CA PRO A 28 23.35 5.02 -1.70
C PRO A 28 23.67 6.36 -2.35
N PHE A 29 24.93 6.61 -2.74
CA PHE A 29 25.34 7.86 -3.38
C PHE A 29 24.78 7.97 -4.81
N LEU A 30 24.77 6.87 -5.56
CA LEU A 30 24.20 6.82 -6.91
C LEU A 30 22.69 7.09 -6.89
N LEU A 31 21.98 6.47 -5.94
CA LEU A 31 20.53 6.67 -5.74
C LEU A 31 20.22 8.12 -5.31
N ALA A 32 21.02 8.68 -4.40
CA ALA A 32 20.86 10.06 -3.94
C ALA A 32 21.06 11.08 -5.06
N ALA A 33 21.99 10.84 -6.00
CA ALA A 33 22.16 11.68 -7.18
C ALA A 33 20.94 11.64 -8.11
N GLY A 34 20.35 10.46 -8.30
CA GLY A 34 19.08 10.31 -9.03
C GLY A 34 17.93 11.06 -8.37
N TYR A 35 17.86 11.01 -7.04
CA TYR A 35 16.86 11.73 -6.25
C TYR A 35 17.01 13.25 -6.40
N GLN A 36 18.24 13.77 -6.36
CA GLN A 36 18.54 15.19 -6.60
C GLN A 36 18.19 15.64 -8.02
N LEU A 37 18.39 14.77 -9.02
CA LEU A 37 18.05 15.06 -10.41
C LEU A 37 16.55 15.33 -10.57
N GLN A 38 15.69 14.58 -9.88
CA GLN A 38 14.24 14.80 -9.89
C GLN A 38 13.84 16.16 -9.29
N GLN A 39 14.60 16.65 -8.31
CA GLN A 39 14.40 17.96 -7.70
C GLN A 39 14.98 19.11 -8.55
N GLY A 40 15.49 18.81 -9.76
CA GLY A 40 16.09 19.79 -10.66
C GLY A 40 17.59 20.05 -10.42
N VAL A 41 18.22 19.36 -9.47
CA VAL A 41 19.64 19.51 -9.13
C VAL A 41 20.47 18.48 -9.90
N TRP A 42 21.02 18.90 -11.05
CA TRP A 42 21.83 18.05 -11.93
C TRP A 42 23.29 17.89 -11.48
N THR A 43 23.78 18.75 -10.57
CA THR A 43 25.18 18.75 -10.11
C THR A 43 25.55 17.44 -9.40
N GLY A 44 24.63 16.83 -8.67
CA GLY A 44 24.84 15.54 -8.01
C GLY A 44 25.09 14.40 -8.99
N LEU A 45 24.36 14.35 -10.12
CA LEU A 45 24.57 13.34 -11.17
C LEU A 45 25.96 13.45 -11.79
N ILE A 46 26.38 14.67 -12.12
CA ILE A 46 27.71 14.92 -12.69
C ILE A 46 28.80 14.56 -11.68
N ALA A 47 28.63 14.94 -10.42
CA ALA A 47 29.57 14.61 -9.35
C ALA A 47 29.80 13.09 -9.22
N VAL A 48 28.73 12.30 -9.25
CA VAL A 48 28.82 10.85 -9.18
C VAL A 48 29.49 10.25 -10.42
N LEU A 49 29.14 10.71 -11.63
CA LEU A 49 29.76 10.24 -12.87
C LEU A 49 31.27 10.53 -12.89
N LEU A 50 31.67 11.73 -12.46
CA LEU A 50 33.08 12.14 -12.39
C LEU A 50 33.84 11.36 -11.31
N GLY A 51 33.25 11.18 -10.12
CA GLY A 51 33.85 10.39 -9.04
C GLY A 51 34.07 8.94 -9.46
N ALA A 52 33.06 8.34 -10.08
CA ALA A 52 33.12 7.00 -10.66
C ALA A 52 34.25 6.84 -11.70
N LEU A 53 34.28 7.70 -12.71
CA LEU A 53 35.32 7.68 -13.76
C LEU A 53 36.73 7.86 -13.19
N LEU A 54 36.90 8.83 -12.28
CA LEU A 54 38.19 9.11 -11.69
C LEU A 54 38.69 7.93 -10.84
N GLY A 55 37.80 7.31 -10.07
CA GLY A 55 38.13 6.14 -9.25
C GLY A 55 38.53 4.93 -10.11
N ASP A 56 37.78 4.66 -11.18
CA ASP A 56 38.08 3.59 -12.13
C ASP A 56 39.43 3.82 -12.83
N HIS A 57 39.73 5.06 -13.22
CA HIS A 57 41.02 5.43 -13.80
C HIS A 57 42.18 5.28 -12.81
N ILE A 58 42.04 5.73 -11.57
CA ILE A 58 43.08 5.55 -10.54
C ILE A 58 43.31 4.06 -10.28
N SER A 59 42.24 3.28 -10.13
CA SER A 59 42.28 1.82 -9.98
C SER A 59 43.01 1.13 -11.15
N TYR A 60 42.76 1.58 -12.39
CA TYR A 60 43.46 1.11 -13.59
C TYR A 60 44.96 1.39 -13.52
N TRP A 61 45.36 2.61 -13.15
CA TRP A 61 46.79 2.95 -13.06
C TRP A 61 47.50 2.22 -11.93
N ILE A 62 46.84 2.06 -10.77
CA ILE A 62 47.34 1.22 -9.66
C ILE A 62 47.56 -0.21 -10.17
N GLY A 63 46.60 -0.77 -10.90
CA GLY A 63 46.74 -2.08 -11.55
C GLY A 63 47.90 -2.14 -12.54
N ARG A 64 48.09 -1.10 -13.35
CA ARG A 64 49.13 -1.06 -14.39
C ARG A 64 50.55 -1.04 -13.84
N TYR A 65 50.78 -0.32 -12.75
CA TYR A 65 52.12 -0.18 -12.14
C TYR A 65 52.38 -1.19 -11.02
N VAL A 66 51.38 -1.48 -10.19
CA VAL A 66 51.53 -2.24 -8.94
C VAL A 66 50.78 -3.58 -8.99
N GLY A 67 50.02 -3.86 -10.06
CA GLY A 67 49.10 -5.00 -10.13
C GLY A 67 49.76 -6.36 -9.96
N VAL A 68 50.86 -6.64 -10.66
CA VAL A 68 51.55 -7.95 -10.60
C VAL A 68 52.14 -8.25 -9.21
N PRO A 69 52.92 -7.35 -8.57
CA PRO A 69 53.42 -7.59 -7.22
C PRO A 69 52.29 -7.64 -6.17
N ALA A 70 51.27 -6.78 -6.27
CA ALA A 70 50.12 -6.80 -5.37
C ALA A 70 49.32 -8.10 -5.46
N GLN A 71 49.07 -8.58 -6.69
CA GLN A 71 48.36 -9.84 -6.93
C GLN A 71 49.14 -11.04 -6.37
N LYS A 72 50.47 -11.09 -6.53
CA LYS A 72 51.31 -12.14 -5.94
C LYS A 72 51.23 -12.13 -4.42
N LYS A 73 51.31 -10.95 -3.79
CA LYS A 73 51.20 -10.78 -2.34
C LYS A 73 49.82 -11.19 -1.81
N LEU A 74 48.75 -10.81 -2.52
CA LEU A 74 47.37 -11.16 -2.17
C LEU A 74 47.11 -12.67 -2.27
N ILE A 75 47.60 -13.33 -3.32
CA ILE A 75 47.46 -14.79 -3.48
C ILE A 75 48.27 -15.53 -2.40
N ALA A 76 49.45 -15.02 -2.03
CA ALA A 76 50.25 -15.60 -0.95
C ALA A 76 49.56 -15.47 0.41
N TRP A 77 48.94 -14.33 0.69
CA TRP A 77 48.23 -14.08 1.94
C TRP A 77 46.87 -14.81 2.01
N GLN A 78 46.11 -14.85 0.91
CA GLN A 78 44.81 -15.49 0.84
C GLN A 78 44.67 -16.38 -0.42
N PRO A 79 45.12 -17.65 -0.35
CA PRO A 79 45.18 -18.56 -1.50
C PRO A 79 43.83 -18.80 -2.21
N LYS A 80 42.71 -18.65 -1.48
CA LYS A 80 41.34 -18.80 -2.02
C LYS A 80 41.02 -17.77 -3.13
N THR A 81 41.70 -16.63 -3.16
CA THR A 81 41.54 -15.58 -4.19
C THR A 81 42.08 -15.99 -5.56
N ARG A 82 42.95 -17.00 -5.64
CA ARG A 82 43.55 -17.48 -6.89
C ARG A 82 42.52 -17.92 -7.93
N ARG A 83 41.47 -18.63 -7.51
CA ARG A 83 40.40 -19.14 -8.40
C ARG A 83 39.54 -18.00 -8.98
N PRO A 84 38.98 -17.07 -8.18
CA PRO A 84 38.26 -15.89 -8.69
C PRO A 84 39.09 -15.06 -9.67
N ILE A 85 40.35 -14.78 -9.35
CA ILE A 85 41.21 -13.97 -10.20
C ILE A 85 41.50 -14.70 -11.53
N ALA A 86 41.74 -16.01 -11.50
CA ALA A 86 41.89 -16.81 -12.71
C ALA A 86 40.62 -16.86 -13.57
N ARG A 87 39.43 -16.91 -12.96
CA ARG A 87 38.15 -16.82 -13.69
C ARG A 87 37.96 -15.45 -14.33
N CYS A 88 38.23 -14.37 -13.59
CA CYS A 88 38.13 -13.00 -14.09
C CYS A 88 39.08 -12.79 -15.29
N ARG A 89 40.33 -13.28 -15.17
CA ARG A 89 41.30 -13.30 -16.27
C ARG A 89 40.78 -14.07 -17.49
N ARG A 90 40.20 -15.26 -17.28
CA ARG A 90 39.62 -16.06 -18.38
C ARG A 90 38.43 -15.36 -19.04
N LEU A 91 37.60 -14.66 -18.26
CA LEU A 91 36.47 -13.88 -18.75
C LEU A 91 36.93 -12.68 -19.58
N ILE A 92 37.92 -11.92 -19.09
CA ILE A 92 38.52 -10.81 -19.85
C ILE A 92 39.19 -11.32 -21.12
N TYR A 93 39.89 -12.46 -21.08
CA TYR A 93 40.48 -13.04 -22.29
C TYR A 93 39.43 -13.49 -23.32
N LYS A 94 38.34 -14.14 -22.87
CA LYS A 94 37.30 -14.68 -23.78
C LYS A 94 36.34 -13.61 -24.31
N LYS A 95 35.95 -12.66 -23.46
CA LYS A 95 34.88 -11.69 -23.76
C LYS A 95 35.40 -10.25 -23.90
N GLY A 96 36.69 -10.01 -23.61
CA GLY A 96 37.41 -8.77 -23.92
C GLY A 96 36.64 -7.52 -23.55
N ASN A 97 36.26 -6.78 -24.59
CA ASN A 97 35.59 -5.48 -24.53
C ASN A 97 34.23 -5.51 -23.83
N TYR A 98 33.46 -6.60 -23.98
CA TYR A 98 32.15 -6.70 -23.37
C TYR A 98 32.24 -6.76 -21.85
N VAL A 99 33.27 -7.40 -21.31
CA VAL A 99 33.47 -7.45 -19.85
C VAL A 99 33.85 -6.06 -19.33
N LEU A 100 34.66 -5.31 -20.07
CA LEU A 100 35.00 -3.92 -19.71
C LEU A 100 33.76 -3.01 -19.74
N ALA A 101 32.95 -3.10 -20.80
CA ALA A 101 31.76 -2.25 -20.98
C ALA A 101 30.62 -2.57 -19.99
N PHE A 102 30.42 -3.84 -19.65
CA PHE A 102 29.30 -4.28 -18.80
C PHE A 102 29.72 -4.67 -17.38
N ALA A 103 30.99 -4.48 -16.99
CA ALA A 103 31.50 -4.86 -15.67
C ALA A 103 30.68 -4.29 -14.52
N ARG A 104 30.27 -3.02 -14.63
CA ARG A 104 29.47 -2.33 -13.60
C ARG A 104 28.08 -2.92 -13.38
N LEU A 105 27.52 -3.65 -14.36
CA LEU A 105 26.24 -4.35 -14.20
C LEU A 105 26.38 -5.71 -13.49
N LEU A 106 27.61 -6.21 -13.31
CA LEU A 106 27.88 -7.55 -12.77
C LEU A 106 28.13 -7.56 -11.25
N GLY A 107 27.70 -6.51 -10.55
CA GLY A 107 27.76 -6.41 -9.08
C GLY A 107 29.21 -6.39 -8.57
N PRO A 108 29.59 -7.22 -7.57
CA PRO A 108 30.92 -7.19 -6.93
C PRO A 108 32.11 -7.41 -7.87
N VAL A 109 31.87 -7.88 -9.10
CA VAL A 109 32.91 -8.02 -10.13
C VAL A 109 33.42 -6.64 -10.57
N ALA A 110 32.54 -5.63 -10.62
CA ALA A 110 32.86 -4.27 -11.05
C ALA A 110 34.04 -3.67 -10.28
N TRP A 111 34.08 -3.91 -8.96
CA TRP A 111 35.08 -3.40 -8.02
C TRP A 111 36.53 -3.74 -8.36
N VAL A 112 36.76 -4.79 -9.14
CA VAL A 112 38.11 -5.32 -9.41
C VAL A 112 38.49 -5.21 -10.89
N VAL A 113 37.53 -4.93 -11.77
CA VAL A 113 37.76 -4.91 -13.23
C VAL A 113 38.76 -3.84 -13.66
N PRO A 114 38.67 -2.57 -13.23
CA PRO A 114 39.63 -1.54 -13.62
C PRO A 114 41.07 -1.92 -13.23
N PHE A 115 41.27 -2.40 -12.00
CA PHE A 115 42.56 -2.87 -11.51
C PHE A 115 43.11 -4.06 -12.31
N ILE A 116 42.26 -5.05 -12.64
CA ILE A 116 42.68 -6.21 -13.44
C ILE A 116 42.99 -5.80 -14.88
N ALA A 117 42.22 -4.88 -15.47
CA ALA A 117 42.48 -4.33 -16.79
C ALA A 117 43.85 -3.62 -16.85
N GLY A 118 44.18 -2.87 -15.81
CA GLY A 118 45.51 -2.27 -15.61
C GLY A 118 46.61 -3.32 -15.53
N THR A 119 46.42 -4.33 -14.67
CA THR A 119 47.39 -5.43 -14.46
C THR A 119 47.72 -6.18 -15.75
N HIS A 120 46.74 -6.32 -16.64
CA HIS A 120 46.90 -6.95 -17.95
C HIS A 120 47.37 -6.01 -19.07
N LYS A 121 47.71 -4.76 -18.72
CA LYS A 121 48.24 -3.75 -19.65
C LYS A 121 47.33 -3.47 -20.84
N VAL A 122 46.00 -3.57 -20.67
CA VAL A 122 45.03 -3.09 -21.68
C VAL A 122 45.38 -1.64 -22.05
N THR A 123 45.31 -1.25 -23.32
CA THR A 123 45.64 0.12 -23.74
C THR A 123 44.70 1.13 -23.08
N TRP A 124 45.24 2.26 -22.60
CA TRP A 124 44.46 3.24 -21.83
C TRP A 124 43.24 3.77 -22.61
N SER A 125 43.42 4.13 -23.89
CA SER A 125 42.33 4.63 -24.72
C SER A 125 41.18 3.63 -24.83
N ARG A 126 41.50 2.33 -24.96
CA ARG A 126 40.51 1.26 -25.02
C ARG A 126 39.79 1.08 -23.70
N PHE A 127 40.52 1.12 -22.58
CA PHE A 127 39.92 1.07 -21.25
C PHE A 127 38.97 2.25 -21.04
N ALA A 128 39.44 3.48 -21.24
CA ALA A 128 38.67 4.71 -21.01
C ALA A 128 37.36 4.75 -21.83
N THR A 129 37.38 4.32 -23.10
CA THR A 129 36.15 4.29 -23.91
C THR A 129 35.11 3.31 -23.35
N PHE A 130 35.52 2.08 -23.00
CA PHE A 130 34.57 1.08 -22.50
C PHE A 130 34.14 1.36 -21.06
N ASP A 131 35.04 1.92 -20.26
CA ASP A 131 34.77 2.36 -18.90
C ASP A 131 33.74 3.48 -18.89
N LEU A 132 33.86 4.48 -19.76
CA LEU A 132 32.86 5.54 -19.90
C LEU A 132 31.46 5.00 -20.19
N PHE A 133 31.32 4.08 -21.15
CA PHE A 133 30.04 3.42 -21.42
C PHE A 133 29.52 2.64 -20.20
N GLY A 134 30.40 1.90 -19.52
CA GLY A 134 30.05 1.13 -18.33
C GLY A 134 29.63 2.00 -17.14
N VAL A 135 30.30 3.15 -16.94
CA VAL A 135 29.95 4.13 -15.91
C VAL A 135 28.60 4.76 -16.23
N ILE A 136 28.37 5.20 -17.47
CA ILE A 136 27.08 5.78 -17.86
C ILE A 136 25.93 4.79 -17.65
N LEU A 137 26.10 3.53 -18.09
CA LEU A 137 25.05 2.52 -17.89
C LEU A 137 24.88 2.14 -16.41
N GLY A 138 25.97 1.91 -15.70
CA GLY A 138 25.97 1.49 -14.30
C GLY A 138 25.48 2.58 -13.35
N VAL A 139 26.00 3.80 -13.45
CA VAL A 139 25.50 4.96 -12.67
C VAL A 139 24.10 5.32 -13.14
N GLY A 140 23.86 5.31 -14.45
CA GLY A 140 22.57 5.66 -15.05
C GLY A 140 21.42 4.81 -14.53
N GLN A 141 21.57 3.49 -14.39
CA GLN A 141 20.52 2.65 -13.84
C GLN A 141 20.17 3.01 -12.38
N PHE A 142 21.18 3.28 -11.53
CA PHE A 142 20.93 3.62 -10.13
C PHE A 142 20.40 5.03 -9.99
N ALA A 143 20.89 5.99 -10.79
CA ALA A 143 20.33 7.33 -10.86
C ALA A 143 18.87 7.29 -11.36
N MET A 144 18.54 6.44 -12.33
CA MET A 144 17.17 6.23 -12.78
C MET A 144 16.29 5.69 -11.66
N TRP A 145 16.73 4.66 -10.92
CA TRP A 145 16.01 4.16 -9.75
C TRP A 145 15.81 5.23 -8.67
N GLY A 146 16.84 6.03 -8.39
CA GLY A 146 16.76 7.16 -7.45
C GLY A 146 15.76 8.23 -7.90
N TYR A 147 15.75 8.54 -9.20
CA TYR A 147 14.80 9.47 -9.81
C TYR A 147 13.35 8.96 -9.70
N LEU A 148 13.13 7.68 -10.00
CA LEU A 148 11.81 7.04 -9.86
C LEU A 148 11.31 7.02 -8.40
N LEU A 149 12.21 6.76 -7.45
CA LEU A 149 11.89 6.83 -6.02
C LEU A 149 11.49 8.25 -5.59
N ALA A 150 12.12 9.27 -6.16
CA ALA A 150 11.82 10.68 -5.87
C ALA A 150 10.46 11.15 -6.40
N ILE A 151 10.01 10.63 -7.55
CA ILE A 151 8.66 10.90 -8.08
C ILE A 151 7.56 10.44 -7.10
N GLY A 152 7.89 9.48 -6.22
CA GLY A 152 6.98 8.91 -5.26
C GLY A 152 6.27 7.68 -5.83
N ILE A 153 6.16 6.65 -4.99
CA ILE A 153 5.45 5.41 -5.30
C ILE A 153 3.97 5.67 -5.65
N GLU A 154 3.40 6.77 -5.14
CA GLU A 154 1.99 7.16 -5.30
C GLU A 154 1.61 7.52 -6.73
N ARG A 155 2.56 7.92 -7.57
CA ARG A 155 2.30 8.20 -8.99
C ARG A 155 2.18 6.93 -9.85
N PHE A 156 2.57 5.78 -9.30
CA PHE A 156 2.48 4.48 -9.94
C PHE A 156 1.34 3.67 -9.31
N PRO A 157 0.15 3.61 -9.93
CA PRO A 157 -1.04 3.01 -9.30
C PRO A 157 -0.82 1.55 -8.89
N MET A 158 -0.07 0.77 -9.67
CA MET A 158 0.24 -0.62 -9.32
C MET A 158 1.10 -0.75 -8.05
N LEU A 159 2.08 0.13 -7.88
CA LEU A 159 2.96 0.09 -6.70
C LEU A 159 2.23 0.64 -5.46
N ALA A 160 1.36 1.65 -5.63
CA ALA A 160 0.49 2.14 -4.57
C ALA A 160 -0.46 1.02 -4.07
N GLN A 161 -1.08 0.27 -4.99
CA GLN A 161 -1.90 -0.89 -4.65
C GLN A 161 -1.07 -1.99 -3.96
N ALA A 162 0.10 -2.34 -4.49
CA ALA A 162 0.97 -3.34 -3.88
C ALA A 162 1.41 -2.95 -2.46
N LYS A 163 1.73 -1.66 -2.24
CA LYS A 163 2.04 -1.12 -0.91
C LYS A 163 0.84 -1.22 0.02
N ALA A 164 -0.36 -0.85 -0.43
CA ALA A 164 -1.58 -0.97 0.36
C ALA A 164 -1.85 -2.41 0.81
N VAL A 165 -1.76 -3.36 -0.14
CA VAL A 165 -1.91 -4.80 0.16
C VAL A 165 -0.88 -5.26 1.18
N LEU A 166 0.39 -4.87 1.03
CA LEU A 166 1.47 -5.28 1.92
C LEU A 166 1.30 -4.70 3.34
N ILE A 167 0.85 -3.46 3.46
CA ILE A 167 0.59 -2.81 4.76
C ILE A 167 -0.59 -3.50 5.47
N GLU A 168 -1.67 -3.78 4.77
CA GLU A 168 -2.83 -4.46 5.37
C GLU A 168 -2.50 -5.89 5.81
N HIS A 169 -1.84 -6.66 4.94
CA HIS A 169 -1.54 -8.06 5.20
C HIS A 169 -0.26 -8.26 6.03
N GLN A 170 0.33 -7.18 6.60
CA GLN A 170 1.60 -7.25 7.32
C GLN A 170 1.58 -8.28 8.46
N TYR A 171 0.47 -8.36 9.21
CA TYR A 171 0.33 -9.30 10.32
C TYR A 171 0.16 -10.74 9.82
N LEU A 172 -0.62 -10.95 8.75
CA LEU A 172 -0.74 -12.25 8.11
C LEU A 172 0.63 -12.75 7.61
N LEU A 173 1.40 -11.88 6.95
CA LEU A 173 2.75 -12.16 6.49
C LEU A 173 3.69 -12.50 7.67
N LEU A 174 3.55 -11.80 8.80
CA LEU A 174 4.30 -12.10 10.02
C LEU A 174 3.93 -13.48 10.58
N VAL A 175 2.64 -13.84 10.63
CA VAL A 175 2.19 -15.17 11.05
C VAL A 175 2.77 -16.26 10.15
N LEU A 176 2.74 -16.06 8.83
CA LEU A 176 3.34 -16.99 7.85
C LEU A 176 4.85 -17.11 8.04
N LEU A 177 5.56 -15.99 8.26
CA LEU A 177 7.00 -15.99 8.52
C LEU A 177 7.34 -16.73 9.82
N CYS A 178 6.64 -16.42 10.91
CA CYS A 178 6.80 -17.11 12.20
C CYS A 178 6.52 -18.61 12.06
N GLY A 179 5.47 -18.99 11.33
CA GLY A 179 5.16 -20.38 11.01
C GLY A 179 6.27 -21.07 10.21
N ALA A 180 6.81 -20.42 9.18
CA ALA A 180 7.90 -20.95 8.37
C ALA A 180 9.20 -21.13 9.17
N VAL A 181 9.55 -20.16 10.01
CA VAL A 181 10.71 -20.23 10.91
C VAL A 181 10.52 -21.36 11.93
N PHE A 182 9.34 -21.45 12.55
CA PHE A 182 9.01 -22.50 13.50
C PHE A 182 9.07 -23.89 12.86
N PHE A 183 8.53 -24.04 11.65
CA PHE A 183 8.60 -25.28 10.88
C PHE A 183 10.05 -25.66 10.54
N TYR A 184 10.86 -24.70 10.07
CA TYR A 184 12.26 -24.91 9.76
C TYR A 184 13.07 -25.35 10.98
N LEU A 185 12.91 -24.65 12.12
CA LEU A 185 13.57 -24.99 13.37
C LEU A 185 13.11 -26.36 13.89
N GLY A 186 11.81 -26.63 13.87
CA GLY A 186 11.26 -27.91 14.30
C GLY A 186 11.72 -29.08 13.44
N ARG A 187 11.91 -28.87 12.13
CA ARG A 187 12.52 -29.87 11.22
C ARG A 187 14.00 -30.08 11.52
N LYS A 188 14.77 -29.00 11.75
CA LYS A 188 16.20 -29.06 12.08
C LYS A 188 16.46 -29.74 13.42
N LEU A 189 15.61 -29.48 14.41
CA LEU A 189 15.70 -30.02 15.79
C LEU A 189 14.93 -31.35 15.97
N ARG A 190 14.32 -31.89 14.90
CA ARG A 190 13.56 -33.15 14.90
C ARG A 190 12.48 -33.23 15.98
N TRP A 191 11.67 -32.18 16.12
CA TRP A 191 10.59 -32.15 17.10
C TRP A 191 9.52 -33.21 16.82
N ARG A 192 9.12 -33.96 17.86
CA ARG A 192 7.91 -34.79 17.82
C ARG A 192 6.66 -33.90 17.74
N PHE A 193 5.68 -34.35 16.95
CA PHE A 193 4.41 -33.66 16.70
C PHE A 193 4.57 -32.25 16.13
N LEU A 194 5.47 -32.09 15.14
CA LEU A 194 5.74 -30.78 14.53
C LEU A 194 4.49 -30.14 13.92
N LEU A 195 3.70 -30.89 13.15
CA LEU A 195 2.51 -30.36 12.48
C LEU A 195 1.44 -29.87 13.48
N PRO A 196 1.01 -30.65 14.49
CA PRO A 196 0.10 -30.14 15.52
C PRO A 196 0.60 -28.89 16.25
N LYS A 197 1.89 -28.84 16.58
CA LYS A 197 2.49 -27.66 17.22
C LYS A 197 2.48 -26.44 16.31
N LEU A 198 2.79 -26.63 15.03
CA LEU A 198 2.72 -25.55 14.03
C LEU A 198 1.29 -25.04 13.88
N THR A 199 0.31 -25.95 13.76
CA THR A 199 -1.10 -25.57 13.65
C THR A 199 -1.56 -24.80 14.89
N ALA A 200 -1.21 -25.26 16.09
CA ALA A 200 -1.55 -24.57 17.34
C ALA A 200 -0.90 -23.19 17.44
N LEU A 201 0.35 -23.04 16.98
CA LEU A 201 1.04 -21.75 16.91
C LEU A 201 0.34 -20.81 15.94
N VAL A 202 0.11 -21.24 14.70
CA VAL A 202 -0.53 -20.43 13.64
C VAL A 202 -1.93 -20.02 14.08
N PHE A 203 -2.71 -20.94 14.65
CA PHE A 203 -4.05 -20.64 15.16
C PHE A 203 -4.02 -19.61 16.29
N SER A 204 -3.13 -19.79 17.28
CA SER A 204 -2.96 -18.83 18.38
C SER A 204 -2.54 -17.45 17.88
N LEU A 205 -1.62 -17.39 16.93
CA LEU A 205 -1.18 -16.12 16.32
C LEU A 205 -2.29 -15.47 15.50
N MET A 206 -3.13 -16.25 14.82
CA MET A 206 -4.27 -15.73 14.06
C MET A 206 -5.35 -15.15 15.00
N LEU A 207 -5.62 -15.81 16.13
CA LEU A 207 -6.50 -15.29 17.17
C LEU A 207 -5.95 -14.00 17.78
N LEU A 208 -4.65 -13.97 18.08
CA LEU A 208 -3.98 -12.77 18.58
C LEU A 208 -4.08 -11.62 17.57
N THR A 209 -3.87 -11.91 16.29
CA THR A 209 -3.96 -10.90 15.22
C THR A 209 -5.38 -10.34 15.10
N ASN A 210 -6.40 -11.21 15.16
CA ASN A 210 -7.81 -10.79 15.19
C ASN A 210 -8.11 -9.91 16.40
N TYR A 211 -7.67 -10.34 17.59
CA TYR A 211 -7.84 -9.57 18.81
C TYR A 211 -7.16 -8.20 18.72
N SER A 212 -5.89 -8.15 18.29
CA SER A 212 -5.17 -6.88 18.16
C SER A 212 -5.81 -5.94 17.12
N HIS A 213 -6.31 -6.48 16.02
CA HIS A 213 -6.95 -5.69 14.97
C HIS A 213 -8.18 -4.94 15.50
N PHE A 214 -9.08 -5.63 16.21
CA PHE A 214 -10.33 -5.02 16.68
C PHE A 214 -10.19 -4.24 17.98
N PHE A 215 -9.26 -4.62 18.87
CA PHE A 215 -9.22 -4.07 20.23
C PHE A 215 -7.98 -3.21 20.55
N TRP A 216 -6.90 -3.28 19.76
CA TRP A 216 -5.68 -2.50 20.02
C TRP A 216 -5.35 -1.45 18.96
N PHE A 217 -5.70 -1.72 17.69
CA PHE A 217 -5.31 -0.87 16.56
C PHE A 217 -6.49 -0.24 15.83
N ALA A 218 -7.74 -0.57 16.19
CA ALA A 218 -8.90 -0.06 15.47
C ALA A 218 -9.02 1.47 15.57
N ASP A 219 -8.67 2.05 16.71
CA ASP A 219 -8.70 3.49 17.00
C ASP A 219 -7.54 4.28 16.39
N ASP A 220 -6.52 3.62 15.81
CA ASP A 220 -5.36 4.31 15.22
C ASP A 220 -5.76 5.26 14.07
N PHE A 221 -6.94 5.10 13.49
CA PHE A 221 -7.53 6.05 12.55
C PHE A 221 -7.78 7.43 13.16
N GLN A 222 -8.15 7.53 14.43
CA GLN A 222 -8.39 8.82 15.08
C GLN A 222 -7.12 9.65 15.24
N LYS A 223 -5.95 8.98 15.19
CA LYS A 223 -4.63 9.62 15.30
C LYS A 223 -4.17 10.20 13.95
N GLN A 224 -4.83 9.87 12.84
CA GLN A 224 -4.52 10.41 11.52
C GLN A 224 -5.19 11.78 11.34
N PRO A 225 -4.51 12.77 10.73
CA PRO A 225 -5.12 14.06 10.45
C PRO A 225 -6.33 13.84 9.52
N VAL A 226 -7.53 14.12 10.03
CA VAL A 226 -8.76 14.08 9.24
C VAL A 226 -8.69 15.21 8.23
N ASP A 227 -8.72 14.87 6.95
CA ASP A 227 -8.78 15.86 5.88
C ASP A 227 -10.18 16.47 5.83
N ASP A 228 -10.47 17.43 6.70
CA ASP A 228 -11.80 18.07 6.78
C ASP A 228 -12.18 18.87 5.52
N ARG A 229 -11.33 18.92 4.47
CA ARG A 229 -11.64 19.63 3.22
C ARG A 229 -12.91 19.12 2.55
N TYR A 230 -13.25 17.84 2.69
CA TYR A 230 -14.50 17.30 2.12
C TYR A 230 -15.73 17.99 2.71
N LYS A 231 -15.70 18.42 3.98
CA LYS A 231 -16.83 19.12 4.62
C LYS A 231 -17.17 20.46 3.98
N HIS A 232 -16.29 21.01 3.15
CA HIS A 232 -16.49 22.26 2.44
C HIS A 232 -16.49 22.10 0.91
N LEU A 233 -16.24 20.88 0.42
CA LEU A 233 -16.17 20.62 -1.01
C LEU A 233 -17.59 20.51 -1.57
N VAL A 234 -17.89 21.34 -2.56
CA VAL A 234 -19.14 21.22 -3.30
C VAL A 234 -19.03 20.03 -4.24
N VAL A 235 -19.95 19.08 -4.14
CA VAL A 235 -19.94 17.84 -4.92
C VAL A 235 -21.29 17.61 -5.59
N GLU A 236 -21.26 17.12 -6.82
CA GLU A 236 -22.44 16.59 -7.49
C GLU A 236 -22.52 15.08 -7.23
N PRO A 237 -23.66 14.54 -6.73
CA PRO A 237 -23.78 13.12 -6.40
C PRO A 237 -23.38 12.17 -7.53
N SER A 238 -23.65 12.53 -8.79
CA SER A 238 -23.34 11.71 -9.97
C SER A 238 -21.85 11.51 -10.24
N GLU A 239 -20.98 12.38 -9.71
CA GLU A 239 -19.53 12.32 -9.92
C GLU A 239 -18.80 11.51 -8.84
N LEU A 240 -19.54 11.09 -7.80
CA LEU A 240 -18.98 10.41 -6.64
C LEU A 240 -18.95 8.89 -6.82
N LEU A 241 -18.01 8.25 -6.11
CA LEU A 241 -17.87 6.80 -6.11
C LEU A 241 -18.91 6.16 -5.17
N PHE A 242 -19.87 5.42 -5.71
CA PHE A 242 -20.90 4.70 -4.93
C PHE A 242 -20.45 3.30 -4.46
N LYS A 243 -19.22 3.21 -3.97
CA LYS A 243 -18.60 1.97 -3.49
C LYS A 243 -17.82 2.21 -2.21
N ALA A 244 -17.98 1.30 -1.26
CA ALA A 244 -17.20 1.30 -0.03
C ALA A 244 -16.63 -0.11 0.22
N TYR A 245 -15.49 -0.20 0.88
CA TYR A 245 -14.65 -1.41 0.90
C TYR A 245 -14.37 -1.88 2.32
N PRO A 246 -14.27 -3.19 2.59
CA PRO A 246 -13.90 -3.75 3.91
C PRO A 246 -12.39 -3.63 4.21
N GLY A 247 -11.63 -2.95 3.36
CA GLY A 247 -10.25 -2.55 3.54
C GLY A 247 -9.90 -1.39 2.61
N LYS A 248 -8.66 -0.92 2.65
CA LYS A 248 -8.13 0.18 1.84
C LYS A 248 -7.51 -0.28 0.52
N SER A 249 -7.06 -1.54 0.42
CA SER A 249 -6.54 -2.08 -0.83
C SER A 249 -7.66 -2.52 -1.78
N GLY A 250 -7.38 -2.49 -3.08
CA GLY A 250 -8.33 -2.91 -4.12
C GLY A 250 -8.49 -4.43 -4.27
N VAL A 251 -8.11 -5.22 -3.26
CA VAL A 251 -8.25 -6.70 -3.26
C VAL A 251 -9.63 -7.13 -2.76
N PHE A 252 -10.33 -6.25 -2.04
CA PHE A 252 -11.63 -6.56 -1.50
C PHE A 252 -12.75 -6.16 -2.46
N ASP A 253 -13.81 -6.96 -2.44
CA ASP A 253 -15.03 -6.62 -3.14
C ASP A 253 -15.72 -5.43 -2.47
N ALA A 254 -16.28 -4.57 -3.31
CA ALA A 254 -16.98 -3.38 -2.86
C ALA A 254 -18.38 -3.72 -2.40
N GLN A 255 -18.84 -3.06 -1.35
CA GLN A 255 -20.24 -2.95 -1.00
C GLN A 255 -20.85 -1.71 -1.66
N ALA A 256 -22.13 -1.81 -2.01
CA ALA A 256 -22.87 -0.74 -2.66
C ALA A 256 -23.17 0.41 -1.69
N ILE A 257 -23.03 1.65 -2.18
CA ILE A 257 -23.71 2.80 -1.59
C ILE A 257 -25.02 2.97 -2.35
N ASN A 258 -26.13 2.76 -1.66
CA ASN A 258 -27.48 2.69 -2.22
C ASN A 258 -28.45 3.73 -1.62
N VAL A 259 -27.98 4.54 -0.68
CA VAL A 259 -28.74 5.65 -0.09
C VAL A 259 -27.90 6.93 -0.09
N VAL A 260 -28.55 8.06 -0.37
CA VAL A 260 -27.97 9.40 -0.25
C VAL A 260 -28.94 10.23 0.57
N TYR A 261 -28.42 10.95 1.56
CA TYR A 261 -29.18 11.88 2.37
C TYR A 261 -28.62 13.30 2.24
N ILE A 262 -29.49 14.27 1.95
CA ILE A 262 -29.12 15.70 1.87
C ILE A 262 -29.77 16.43 3.05
N GLY A 263 -28.92 16.98 3.93
CA GLY A 263 -29.33 17.65 5.15
C GLY A 263 -28.24 17.66 6.22
N GLU A 264 -28.53 18.27 7.38
CA GLU A 264 -27.54 18.45 8.46
C GLU A 264 -26.88 17.13 8.90
N GLN A 265 -27.68 16.13 9.26
CA GLN A 265 -27.19 14.80 9.66
C GLN A 265 -28.29 13.73 9.55
N PRO A 266 -27.97 12.50 9.13
CA PRO A 266 -28.97 11.43 9.03
C PRO A 266 -29.41 10.89 10.40
N ARG A 267 -28.71 11.21 11.50
CA ARG A 267 -29.00 10.66 12.84
C ARG A 267 -30.47 10.86 13.24
N THR A 268 -31.04 12.04 13.04
CA THR A 268 -32.44 12.33 13.40
C THR A 268 -33.43 11.53 12.54
N LEU A 269 -33.14 11.39 11.24
CA LEU A 269 -33.91 10.55 10.32
C LEU A 269 -33.93 9.10 10.83
N MET A 270 -32.74 8.54 11.09
CA MET A 270 -32.59 7.15 11.51
C MET A 270 -33.29 6.88 12.85
N THR A 271 -33.08 7.72 13.87
CA THR A 271 -33.69 7.52 15.19
C THR A 271 -35.21 7.66 15.16
N SER A 272 -35.75 8.56 14.33
CA SER A 272 -37.20 8.71 14.14
C SER A 272 -37.87 7.49 13.50
N LEU A 273 -37.12 6.73 12.70
CA LEU A 273 -37.55 5.47 12.09
C LEU A 273 -37.30 4.25 12.99
N GLY A 274 -36.86 4.46 14.23
CA GLY A 274 -36.60 3.39 15.21
C GLY A 274 -35.27 2.66 15.04
N TRP A 275 -34.33 3.22 14.27
CA TRP A 275 -32.98 2.67 14.15
C TRP A 275 -32.13 3.01 15.37
N ILE A 276 -31.30 2.07 15.77
CA ILE A 276 -30.41 2.17 16.94
C ILE A 276 -29.00 2.45 16.43
N GLU A 277 -28.35 3.47 16.98
CA GLU A 277 -26.96 3.79 16.63
C GLU A 277 -25.99 2.76 17.22
N ASN A 278 -25.17 2.16 16.35
CA ASN A 278 -24.14 1.20 16.74
C ASN A 278 -22.82 1.91 17.04
N LYS A 279 -22.06 1.33 17.97
CA LYS A 279 -20.63 1.64 18.10
C LYS A 279 -19.84 1.02 16.95
N THR A 280 -18.75 1.67 16.57
CA THR A 280 -17.78 1.20 15.59
C THR A 280 -16.42 1.03 16.25
N PHE A 281 -15.63 0.07 15.76
CA PHE A 281 -14.32 -0.19 16.34
C PHE A 281 -13.37 0.99 16.13
N SER A 282 -13.43 1.67 14.98
CA SER A 282 -12.58 2.83 14.69
C SER A 282 -12.89 4.07 15.54
N ARG A 283 -14.14 4.27 15.98
CA ARG A 283 -14.55 5.53 16.63
C ARG A 283 -14.84 5.45 18.13
N ASN A 284 -15.00 4.26 18.70
CA ASN A 284 -15.57 4.13 20.05
C ASN A 284 -14.69 3.42 21.07
N GLU A 285 -13.38 3.24 20.82
CA GLU A 285 -12.41 2.61 21.74
C GLU A 285 -13.01 1.40 22.47
N ILE A 286 -13.44 0.39 21.71
CA ILE A 286 -14.17 -0.75 22.25
C ILE A 286 -13.16 -1.72 22.84
N GLU A 287 -13.30 -2.06 24.13
CA GLU A 287 -12.58 -3.18 24.73
C GLU A 287 -13.40 -4.48 24.68
N LEU A 288 -12.77 -5.64 24.93
CA LEU A 288 -13.45 -6.94 24.94
C LEU A 288 -14.66 -6.99 25.88
N ARG A 289 -14.58 -6.34 27.04
CA ARG A 289 -15.68 -6.25 28.01
C ARG A 289 -16.88 -5.48 27.46
N ASP A 290 -16.62 -4.41 26.71
CA ASP A 290 -17.67 -3.60 26.08
C ASP A 290 -18.29 -4.35 24.91
N TYR A 291 -17.47 -5.06 24.13
CA TYR A 291 -17.95 -5.95 23.08
C TYR A 291 -18.93 -7.01 23.63
N VAL A 292 -18.57 -7.70 24.71
CA VAL A 292 -19.45 -8.69 25.34
C VAL A 292 -20.74 -8.06 25.89
N ARG A 293 -20.66 -6.83 26.42
CA ARG A 293 -21.84 -6.07 26.88
C ARG A 293 -22.76 -5.72 25.71
N LEU A 294 -22.22 -5.17 24.63
CA LEU A 294 -22.96 -4.80 23.43
C LEU A 294 -23.67 -6.00 22.79
N LEU A 295 -23.03 -7.17 22.77
CA LEU A 295 -23.66 -8.41 22.32
C LEU A 295 -24.85 -8.81 23.19
N ARG A 296 -24.74 -8.67 24.51
CA ARG A 296 -25.84 -8.94 25.45
C ARG A 296 -26.99 -7.95 25.26
N ASP A 297 -26.66 -6.69 24.98
CA ASP A 297 -27.61 -5.62 24.75
C ASP A 297 -28.18 -5.62 23.31
N HIS A 298 -27.90 -6.66 22.52
CA HIS A 298 -28.36 -6.82 21.12
C HIS A 298 -27.97 -5.63 20.22
N THR A 299 -26.84 -4.97 20.52
CA THR A 299 -26.26 -3.86 19.76
C THR A 299 -24.81 -4.14 19.36
N PRO A 300 -24.53 -5.25 18.64
CA PRO A 300 -23.16 -5.61 18.29
C PRO A 300 -22.47 -4.45 17.57
N PRO A 301 -21.21 -4.14 17.89
CA PRO A 301 -20.50 -3.12 17.16
C PRO A 301 -20.31 -3.53 15.70
N VAL A 302 -20.18 -2.53 14.85
CA VAL A 302 -20.12 -2.69 13.40
C VAL A 302 -18.67 -2.56 12.95
N SER A 303 -18.22 -3.50 12.12
CA SER A 303 -16.91 -3.42 11.46
C SER A 303 -16.85 -2.24 10.50
N ASP A 304 -15.66 -1.67 10.36
CA ASP A 304 -15.42 -0.50 9.55
C ASP A 304 -15.53 -0.82 8.06
N LEU A 305 -16.08 0.14 7.32
CA LEU A 305 -16.14 0.13 5.87
C LEU A 305 -15.54 1.46 5.41
N PHE A 306 -14.75 1.42 4.34
CA PHE A 306 -13.94 2.53 3.89
C PHE A 306 -14.48 3.12 2.60
N TRP A 307 -14.84 4.40 2.64
CA TRP A 307 -15.12 5.19 1.45
C TRP A 307 -13.95 6.14 1.21
N GLN A 308 -13.30 6.02 0.05
CA GLN A 308 -12.07 6.75 -0.27
C GLN A 308 -10.98 6.67 0.84
N GLY A 309 -10.91 5.52 1.51
CA GLY A 309 -9.96 5.27 2.60
C GLY A 309 -10.38 5.81 3.97
N GLN A 310 -11.52 6.51 4.07
CA GLN A 310 -12.08 7.03 5.31
C GLN A 310 -13.12 6.07 5.91
N PRO A 311 -13.04 5.75 7.21
CA PRO A 311 -14.05 4.95 7.90
C PRO A 311 -15.37 5.72 8.02
N GLN A 312 -16.48 4.99 8.15
CA GLN A 312 -17.80 5.58 8.34
C GLN A 312 -17.85 6.55 9.52
N ASP A 313 -18.68 7.59 9.41
CA ASP A 313 -18.93 8.57 10.47
C ASP A 313 -19.88 8.03 11.53
N MET A 314 -20.85 7.24 11.12
CA MET A 314 -21.85 6.63 12.00
C MET A 314 -22.41 5.35 11.40
N ALA A 315 -22.95 4.48 12.25
CA ALA A 315 -23.58 3.23 11.86
C ALA A 315 -24.86 3.03 12.65
N PHE A 316 -25.88 2.47 12.01
CA PHE A 316 -27.18 2.17 12.62
C PHE A 316 -27.64 0.78 12.25
N GLN A 317 -28.47 0.19 13.12
CA GLN A 317 -29.17 -1.06 12.86
C GLN A 317 -30.64 -0.97 13.24
N LEU A 318 -31.47 -1.79 12.61
CA LEU A 318 -32.78 -2.11 13.17
C LEU A 318 -32.65 -3.17 14.28
N PRO A 319 -33.60 -3.21 15.23
CA PRO A 319 -33.69 -4.32 16.19
C PRO A 319 -33.72 -5.66 15.45
N GLY A 320 -32.82 -6.56 15.83
CA GLY A 320 -32.62 -7.84 15.17
C GLY A 320 -31.82 -8.80 16.06
N ASN A 321 -31.28 -9.85 15.45
CA ASN A 321 -30.40 -10.78 16.15
C ASN A 321 -28.95 -10.63 15.63
N LEU A 322 -28.02 -11.40 16.20
CA LEU A 322 -26.61 -11.32 15.82
C LEU A 322 -26.36 -11.67 14.35
N THR A 323 -27.19 -12.49 13.70
CA THR A 323 -26.93 -12.96 12.33
C THR A 323 -27.86 -12.33 11.29
N HIS A 324 -28.97 -11.74 11.71
CA HIS A 324 -30.03 -11.21 10.88
C HIS A 324 -30.45 -9.82 11.38
N ARG A 325 -30.05 -8.80 10.62
CA ARG A 325 -30.39 -7.41 10.90
C ARG A 325 -30.15 -6.54 9.66
N SER A 326 -31.00 -5.54 9.47
CA SER A 326 -30.69 -4.44 8.57
C SER A 326 -29.73 -3.48 9.27
N HIS A 327 -28.67 -3.08 8.58
CA HIS A 327 -27.72 -2.09 9.09
C HIS A 327 -27.33 -1.11 7.99
N ILE A 328 -27.02 0.13 8.38
CA ILE A 328 -26.58 1.18 7.47
C ILE A 328 -25.38 1.92 8.06
N ARG A 329 -24.39 2.19 7.22
CA ARG A 329 -23.21 3.01 7.55
C ARG A 329 -23.27 4.31 6.76
N TRP A 330 -22.88 5.41 7.38
CA TRP A 330 -22.94 6.74 6.79
C TRP A 330 -21.58 7.43 6.71
N TRP A 331 -21.34 8.16 5.61
CA TRP A 331 -20.19 9.05 5.41
C TRP A 331 -20.69 10.42 4.98
N GLN A 332 -20.15 11.49 5.55
CA GLN A 332 -20.31 12.83 4.98
C GLN A 332 -19.33 12.96 3.81
N VAL A 333 -19.84 13.25 2.61
CA VAL A 333 -19.03 13.24 1.38
C VAL A 333 -18.81 14.62 0.78
N GLY A 334 -19.60 15.62 1.18
CA GLY A 334 -19.47 16.98 0.67
C GLY A 334 -20.64 17.88 1.04
N ILE A 335 -20.74 18.99 0.32
CA ILE A 335 -21.87 19.91 0.33
C ILE A 335 -22.55 19.85 -1.03
N ASP A 336 -23.87 19.78 -1.04
CA ASP A 336 -24.69 19.85 -2.24
C ASP A 336 -24.63 21.25 -2.88
N ASN A 337 -24.48 21.29 -4.20
CA ASN A 337 -24.35 22.56 -4.93
C ASN A 337 -25.65 23.37 -4.90
N ALA A 338 -26.80 22.71 -5.06
CA ALA A 338 -28.11 23.34 -5.14
C ALA A 338 -28.61 23.84 -3.77
N THR A 339 -28.57 22.96 -2.76
CA THR A 339 -29.15 23.23 -1.44
C THR A 339 -28.15 23.83 -0.44
N ARG A 340 -26.85 23.75 -0.71
CA ARG A 340 -25.76 24.15 0.19
C ARG A 340 -25.76 23.41 1.53
N HIS A 341 -26.44 22.27 1.62
CA HIS A 341 -26.44 21.38 2.79
C HIS A 341 -25.48 20.20 2.61
N PRO A 342 -25.04 19.55 3.72
CA PRO A 342 -24.20 18.37 3.64
C PRO A 342 -24.85 17.20 2.87
N ILE A 343 -24.04 16.51 2.07
CA ILE A 343 -24.40 15.23 1.43
C ILE A 343 -23.81 14.09 2.25
N TRP A 344 -24.65 13.09 2.50
CA TRP A 344 -24.31 11.88 3.22
C TRP A 344 -24.54 10.65 2.35
N PHE A 345 -23.55 9.78 2.28
CA PHE A 345 -23.64 8.49 1.60
C PHE A 345 -23.96 7.39 2.60
N GLY A 346 -24.92 6.55 2.26
CA GLY A 346 -25.40 5.44 3.06
C GLY A 346 -25.18 4.10 2.36
N ALA A 347 -24.42 3.20 2.99
CA ALA A 347 -24.31 1.80 2.59
C ALA A 347 -25.27 0.98 3.45
N LEU A 348 -26.47 0.69 2.90
CA LEU A 348 -27.53 -0.08 3.54
C LEU A 348 -27.50 -1.52 3.07
N SER A 349 -27.46 -2.44 4.03
CA SER A 349 -27.37 -3.88 3.76
C SER A 349 -28.14 -4.70 4.80
N TYR A 350 -28.48 -5.93 4.43
CA TYR A 350 -29.06 -6.92 5.33
C TYR A 350 -28.03 -8.00 5.64
N ASP A 351 -27.79 -8.24 6.93
CA ASP A 351 -27.04 -9.41 7.37
C ASP A 351 -27.96 -10.64 7.31
N ASN A 352 -27.48 -11.76 6.75
CA ASN A 352 -28.24 -13.02 6.66
C ASN A 352 -27.49 -14.24 7.23
N GLY A 353 -26.37 -14.02 7.91
CA GLY A 353 -25.54 -15.08 8.44
C GLY A 353 -24.16 -14.61 8.91
N LEU A 354 -23.27 -15.57 9.11
CA LEU A 354 -21.85 -15.34 9.42
C LEU A 354 -20.99 -16.08 8.41
N GLN A 355 -19.90 -15.45 7.99
CA GLN A 355 -18.93 -16.01 7.05
C GLN A 355 -17.50 -15.68 7.48
N ILE A 356 -16.56 -16.56 7.12
CA ILE A 356 -15.14 -16.26 7.24
C ILE A 356 -14.73 -15.53 5.96
N THR A 357 -14.33 -14.27 6.09
CA THR A 357 -13.99 -13.43 4.95
C THR A 357 -12.68 -12.66 5.19
N PRO A 358 -11.89 -12.38 4.15
CA PRO A 358 -10.81 -11.41 4.22
C PRO A 358 -11.34 -10.01 4.61
N TYR A 359 -10.72 -9.39 5.61
CA TYR A 359 -11.10 -8.05 6.08
C TYR A 359 -9.84 -7.31 6.53
N SER A 360 -9.56 -6.15 5.93
CA SER A 360 -8.41 -5.30 6.32
C SER A 360 -7.08 -6.06 6.48
N GLY A 361 -6.85 -7.09 5.64
CA GLY A 361 -5.63 -7.89 5.60
C GLY A 361 -5.58 -9.10 6.53
N ILE A 362 -6.66 -9.38 7.27
CA ILE A 362 -6.81 -10.55 8.15
C ILE A 362 -7.96 -11.45 7.69
N PHE A 363 -7.95 -12.71 8.11
CA PHE A 363 -9.14 -13.58 8.01
C PHE A 363 -9.90 -13.53 9.32
N THR A 364 -11.18 -13.16 9.25
CA THR A 364 -12.04 -13.03 10.43
C THR A 364 -13.47 -13.47 10.14
N VAL A 365 -14.26 -13.65 11.20
CA VAL A 365 -15.69 -13.97 11.11
C VAL A 365 -16.46 -12.66 11.08
N LEU A 366 -17.11 -12.38 9.95
CA LEU A 366 -18.01 -11.24 9.77
C LEU A 366 -19.40 -11.73 9.39
N HIS A 367 -20.35 -10.81 9.29
CA HIS A 367 -21.67 -11.10 8.78
C HIS A 367 -21.62 -11.34 7.27
N SER A 368 -22.39 -12.31 6.79
CA SER A 368 -22.68 -12.43 5.36
C SER A 368 -23.78 -11.43 5.00
N ILE A 369 -23.59 -10.73 3.89
CA ILE A 369 -24.51 -9.70 3.42
C ILE A 369 -25.38 -10.29 2.33
N ASP A 370 -26.67 -9.98 2.37
CA ASP A 370 -27.59 -10.35 1.29
C ASP A 370 -27.19 -9.64 -0.02
N PRO A 371 -26.98 -10.38 -1.12
CA PRO A 371 -26.60 -9.79 -2.40
C PRO A 371 -27.63 -8.80 -2.96
N ASN A 372 -28.90 -8.86 -2.53
CA ASN A 372 -29.96 -7.99 -2.98
C ASN A 372 -30.03 -6.67 -2.18
N VAL A 373 -29.14 -5.74 -2.51
CA VAL A 373 -29.08 -4.42 -1.84
C VAL A 373 -30.29 -3.53 -2.13
N ASP A 374 -31.03 -3.79 -3.22
CA ASP A 374 -32.21 -3.01 -3.60
C ASP A 374 -33.38 -3.29 -2.66
N SER A 375 -33.50 -4.53 -2.16
CA SER A 375 -34.60 -4.92 -1.29
C SER A 375 -34.66 -4.12 0.01
N GLU A 376 -33.50 -3.88 0.64
CA GLU A 376 -33.41 -3.07 1.85
C GLU A 376 -33.58 -1.58 1.56
N ARG A 377 -33.00 -1.10 0.46
CA ARG A 377 -33.18 0.28 -0.02
C ARG A 377 -34.67 0.61 -0.22
N ASP A 378 -35.39 -0.27 -0.91
CA ASP A 378 -36.81 -0.07 -1.20
C ASP A 378 -37.66 -0.15 0.07
N ARG A 379 -37.27 -1.00 1.03
CA ARG A 379 -37.89 -1.04 2.37
C ARG A 379 -37.70 0.29 3.11
N LEU A 380 -36.49 0.85 3.11
CA LEU A 380 -36.22 2.15 3.74
C LEU A 380 -37.01 3.28 3.06
N ALA A 381 -37.07 3.28 1.72
CA ALA A 381 -37.86 4.26 0.96
C ALA A 381 -39.33 4.23 1.37
N LYS A 382 -39.91 3.02 1.50
CA LYS A 382 -41.28 2.83 1.96
C LYS A 382 -41.49 3.33 3.39
N GLN A 383 -40.58 3.01 4.31
CA GLN A 383 -40.65 3.48 5.70
C GLN A 383 -40.63 5.02 5.79
N ILE A 384 -39.76 5.68 5.02
CA ILE A 384 -39.71 7.14 4.99
C ILE A 384 -41.04 7.72 4.48
N GLY A 385 -41.57 7.18 3.39
CA GLY A 385 -42.84 7.64 2.83
C GLY A 385 -44.05 7.44 3.75
N GLU A 386 -44.05 6.38 4.57
CA GLU A 386 -45.14 6.07 5.50
C GLU A 386 -45.06 6.86 6.82
N PHE A 387 -43.86 7.02 7.39
CA PHE A 387 -43.68 7.56 8.74
C PHE A 387 -43.18 9.00 8.79
N LEU A 388 -42.60 9.52 7.70
CA LEU A 388 -41.97 10.83 7.65
C LEU A 388 -42.44 11.64 6.43
N PRO A 389 -43.69 12.11 6.40
CA PRO A 389 -44.27 12.79 5.25
C PRO A 389 -43.56 14.10 4.88
N GLN A 390 -42.78 14.69 5.79
CA GLN A 390 -41.96 15.89 5.56
C GLN A 390 -40.67 15.60 4.78
N HIS A 391 -40.30 14.34 4.57
CA HIS A 391 -39.16 13.93 3.77
C HIS A 391 -39.60 13.42 2.40
N SER A 392 -38.80 13.73 1.39
CA SER A 392 -38.89 13.15 0.05
C SER A 392 -37.96 11.94 -0.05
N ALA A 393 -38.47 10.83 -0.59
CA ALA A 393 -37.72 9.60 -0.85
C ALA A 393 -37.88 9.20 -2.32
N ILE A 394 -36.87 9.48 -3.15
CA ILE A 394 -36.94 9.30 -4.62
C ILE A 394 -35.80 8.40 -5.07
N LEU A 395 -36.11 7.41 -5.92
CA LEU A 395 -35.10 6.57 -6.56
C LEU A 395 -34.55 7.26 -7.81
N GLN A 396 -33.24 7.48 -7.87
CA GLN A 396 -32.55 8.07 -9.03
C GLN A 396 -31.56 7.08 -9.67
N PRO A 397 -31.47 7.01 -11.01
CA PRO A 397 -30.56 6.09 -11.71
C PRO A 397 -29.11 6.63 -11.72
N LEU A 398 -28.43 6.55 -10.57
CA LEU A 398 -27.04 7.03 -10.39
C LEU A 398 -25.99 5.93 -10.60
N LEU A 399 -26.40 4.67 -10.64
CA LEU A 399 -25.53 3.50 -10.78
C LEU A 399 -25.83 2.76 -12.09
N THR A 400 -24.84 1.98 -12.54
CA THR A 400 -25.08 0.99 -13.59
C THR A 400 -25.76 -0.24 -12.98
N ALA A 401 -26.88 -0.67 -13.56
CA ALA A 401 -27.55 -1.90 -13.17
C ALA A 401 -26.62 -3.11 -13.30
N ARG A 402 -26.71 -4.02 -12.34
CA ARG A 402 -25.92 -5.24 -12.24
C ARG A 402 -26.83 -6.41 -11.93
N HIS A 403 -26.67 -7.48 -12.69
CA HIS A 403 -27.33 -8.74 -12.43
C HIS A 403 -26.51 -9.58 -11.45
N GLN A 404 -27.15 -10.58 -10.86
CA GLN A 404 -26.46 -11.53 -9.99
C GLN A 404 -25.44 -12.32 -10.83
N ASP A 405 -24.19 -12.29 -10.41
CA ASP A 405 -23.08 -13.05 -11.02
C ASP A 405 -22.15 -13.62 -9.93
N GLU A 406 -21.17 -14.44 -10.33
CA GLU A 406 -20.16 -15.00 -9.41
C GLU A 406 -18.98 -14.05 -9.16
N GLU A 407 -18.88 -12.96 -9.92
CA GLU A 407 -17.76 -12.01 -9.84
C GLU A 407 -17.98 -10.91 -8.79
N HIS A 408 -19.22 -10.69 -8.35
CA HIS A 408 -19.59 -9.61 -7.45
C HIS A 408 -20.43 -10.09 -6.26
N GLU A 409 -20.17 -9.52 -5.08
CA GLU A 409 -20.91 -9.86 -3.86
C GLU A 409 -22.37 -9.34 -3.85
N TYR A 410 -22.76 -8.44 -4.77
CA TYR A 410 -24.10 -7.85 -4.80
C TYR A 410 -24.63 -7.56 -6.22
N PHE A 411 -25.95 -7.49 -6.35
CA PHE A 411 -26.65 -7.05 -7.56
C PHE A 411 -27.54 -5.84 -7.26
N THR A 412 -27.79 -4.99 -8.27
CA THR A 412 -28.59 -3.77 -8.12
C THR A 412 -29.26 -3.36 -9.43
N ASP A 413 -30.43 -2.75 -9.37
CA ASP A 413 -31.15 -2.16 -10.50
C ASP A 413 -30.55 -0.82 -10.99
N GLY A 414 -29.46 -0.36 -10.36
CA GLY A 414 -28.76 0.88 -10.73
C GLY A 414 -29.38 2.15 -10.13
N ARG A 415 -30.40 2.02 -9.28
CA ARG A 415 -31.03 3.16 -8.61
C ARG A 415 -30.45 3.38 -7.22
N VAL A 416 -30.42 4.64 -6.79
CA VAL A 416 -29.99 5.07 -5.46
C VAL A 416 -31.13 5.84 -4.84
N LEU A 417 -31.38 5.57 -3.55
CA LEU A 417 -32.43 6.27 -2.80
C LEU A 417 -31.91 7.63 -2.35
N MET A 418 -32.48 8.69 -2.92
CA MET A 418 -32.25 10.07 -2.51
C MET A 418 -33.28 10.48 -1.46
N VAL A 419 -32.79 10.88 -0.28
CA VAL A 419 -33.60 11.32 0.85
C VAL A 419 -33.25 12.76 1.22
N GLN A 420 -34.25 13.63 1.31
CA GLN A 420 -34.07 15.01 1.74
C GLN A 420 -35.38 15.60 2.27
N ASP A 421 -35.31 16.69 3.04
CA ASP A 421 -36.50 17.43 3.44
C ASP A 421 -37.26 17.93 2.20
N GLN A 422 -38.60 17.95 2.23
CA GLN A 422 -39.41 18.41 1.10
C GLN A 422 -39.07 19.85 0.67
N ASN A 423 -38.71 20.73 1.60
CA ASN A 423 -38.30 22.09 1.27
C ASN A 423 -36.99 22.12 0.47
N LEU A 424 -36.04 21.26 0.85
CA LEU A 424 -34.79 21.09 0.12
C LEU A 424 -35.03 20.45 -1.25
N ALA A 425 -35.96 19.51 -1.34
CA ALA A 425 -36.32 18.88 -2.61
C ALA A 425 -36.85 19.87 -3.65
N LEU A 426 -37.66 20.85 -3.22
CA LEU A 426 -38.14 21.91 -4.09
C LEU A 426 -36.98 22.77 -4.62
N ILE A 427 -35.99 23.08 -3.77
CA ILE A 427 -34.80 23.85 -4.17
C ILE A 427 -33.96 23.06 -5.19
N SER A 428 -33.71 21.78 -4.97
CA SER A 428 -32.98 20.93 -5.93
C SER A 428 -33.71 20.81 -7.28
N GLN A 429 -35.04 20.75 -7.27
CA GLN A 429 -35.84 20.72 -8.50
C GLN A 429 -35.79 22.04 -9.28
N GLN A 430 -35.74 23.17 -8.57
CA GLN A 430 -35.59 24.49 -9.19
C GLN A 430 -34.19 24.71 -9.77
N ALA A 431 -33.15 24.13 -9.16
CA ALA A 431 -31.78 24.24 -9.63
C ALA A 431 -31.43 23.33 -10.82
N SER A 432 -32.25 22.31 -11.10
CA SER A 432 -32.08 21.35 -12.21
C SER A 432 -32.88 21.71 -13.47
N GLN A 433 -33.67 22.78 -13.42
CA GLN A 433 -34.34 23.42 -14.56
C GLN A 433 -33.51 24.61 -15.04
#